data_AF-A0A349WG79-F1
#
_entry.id   AF-A0A349WG79-F1
#
_cell.length_a   1.000
_cell.length_b   1.000
_cell.length_c   1.000
_cell.angle_alpha   90.00
_cell.angle_beta   90.00
_cell.angle_gamma   90.00
#
_symmetry.space_group_name_H-M   'P 1'
#
loop_
_entity.id
_entity.type
_entity.pdbx_description
1 polymer ?
#
loop_
_entity_poly.entity_id
_entity_poly.type
_entity_poly.pdbx_seq_one_letter_code
_entity_poly.pdbx_strand_id
1 'polypeptide(L)'
;LHEPIFQPYLEGPELSAETWINREGKCHGMLLRWRKVVVHGESHETEVFKDRILEEKIKSSLELIDGLYGHCLVQLIIPANSKPMLVEINPRLGGATPLALYAGIKSISWFLMESYGMGDEIPMSPTIKYGSKLFKKNGKVRIENPFTSRQNNGED
;
A
#
# COMPACT_ATOMS: atom_id res chain seq x y z
N LEU A 1 -25.33 9.25 7.79
CA LEU A 1 -25.15 8.89 6.37
C LEU A 1 -26.43 9.23 5.63
N HIS A 2 -26.36 9.94 4.50
CA HIS A 2 -27.54 10.29 3.70
C HIS A 2 -27.77 9.33 2.52
N GLU A 3 -26.74 8.59 2.09
CA GLU A 3 -26.80 7.63 0.97
C GLU A 3 -26.02 6.36 1.32
N PRO A 4 -26.60 5.43 2.10
CA PRO A 4 -25.93 4.18 2.44
C PRO A 4 -25.89 3.23 1.24
N ILE A 5 -24.79 2.50 1.09
CA ILE A 5 -24.66 1.41 0.13
C ILE A 5 -24.83 0.08 0.89
N PHE A 6 -25.64 -0.83 0.33
CA PHE A 6 -25.73 -2.21 0.80
C PHE A 6 -25.02 -3.12 -0.20
N GLN A 7 -24.13 -3.97 0.31
CA GLN A 7 -23.35 -4.91 -0.49
C GLN A 7 -23.28 -6.28 0.18
N PRO A 8 -23.07 -7.38 -0.58
CA PRO A 8 -22.82 -8.69 0.00
C PRO A 8 -21.63 -8.67 0.96
N TYR A 9 -21.75 -9.44 2.04
CA TYR A 9 -20.62 -9.70 2.93
C TYR A 9 -19.61 -10.60 2.22
N LEU A 10 -18.34 -10.19 2.23
CA LEU A 10 -17.24 -10.94 1.63
C LEU A 10 -16.35 -11.46 2.76
N GLU A 11 -16.30 -12.78 2.94
CA GLU A 11 -15.41 -13.42 3.90
C GLU A 11 -14.08 -13.78 3.25
N GLY A 12 -12.96 -13.39 3.86
CA GLY A 12 -11.62 -13.74 3.39
C GLY A 12 -10.54 -12.80 3.93
N PRO A 13 -9.26 -13.10 3.69
CA PRO A 13 -8.17 -12.20 4.06
C PRO A 13 -8.29 -10.85 3.35
N GLU A 14 -8.09 -9.79 4.13
CA GLU A 14 -8.00 -8.42 3.65
C GLU A 14 -6.56 -8.04 3.31
N LEU A 15 -6.42 -7.30 2.22
CA LEU A 15 -5.16 -6.67 1.85
C LEU A 15 -5.40 -5.25 1.39
N SER A 16 -4.33 -4.46 1.35
CA SER A 16 -4.37 -3.24 0.57
C SER A 16 -3.12 -3.06 -0.27
N ALA A 17 -3.30 -2.36 -1.38
CA ALA A 17 -2.28 -2.03 -2.35
C ALA A 17 -2.04 -0.51 -2.30
N GLU A 18 -0.79 -0.08 -2.29
CA GLU A 18 -0.42 1.34 -2.25
C GLU A 18 0.53 1.66 -3.40
N THR A 19 0.28 2.77 -4.09
CA THR A 19 1.12 3.29 -5.18
C THR A 19 1.16 4.82 -5.14
N TRP A 20 1.98 5.40 -6.03
CA TRP A 20 1.92 6.80 -6.39
C TRP A 20 1.65 6.91 -7.89
N ILE A 21 0.71 7.75 -8.27
CA ILE A 21 0.29 7.96 -9.65
C ILE A 21 0.76 9.35 -10.07
N ASN A 22 1.46 9.43 -11.20
CA ASN A 22 1.98 10.69 -11.73
C ASN A 22 0.89 11.51 -12.45
N ARG A 23 1.21 12.72 -12.92
CA ARG A 23 0.26 13.59 -13.63
C ARG A 23 -0.26 13.01 -14.95
N GLU A 24 0.49 12.10 -15.56
CA GLU A 24 0.09 11.37 -16.77
C GLU A 24 -0.75 10.11 -16.46
N GLY A 25 -1.12 9.89 -15.20
CA GLY A 25 -1.94 8.74 -14.78
C GLY A 25 -1.18 7.42 -14.71
N LYS A 26 0.16 7.44 -14.65
CA LYS A 26 1.01 6.25 -14.56
C LYS A 26 1.38 5.89 -13.14
N CYS A 27 1.30 4.60 -12.83
CA CYS A 27 1.64 4.08 -11.51
C CYS A 27 3.15 3.85 -11.35
N HIS A 28 3.76 4.47 -10.33
CA HIS A 28 5.15 4.25 -9.93
C HIS A 28 5.22 3.24 -8.80
N GLY A 29 5.54 2.00 -9.18
CA GLY A 29 5.54 0.85 -8.28
C GLY A 29 4.16 0.43 -7.80
N MET A 30 4.13 -0.68 -7.07
CA MET A 30 2.96 -1.14 -6.34
C MET A 30 3.44 -1.90 -5.11
N LEU A 31 2.88 -1.57 -3.95
CA LEU A 31 3.18 -2.26 -2.70
C LEU A 31 1.92 -2.93 -2.20
N LEU A 32 2.00 -4.24 -2.00
CA LEU A 32 0.92 -5.02 -1.39
C LEU A 32 1.22 -5.28 0.08
N ARG A 33 0.19 -5.22 0.92
CA ARG A 33 0.31 -5.59 2.33
C ARG A 33 -0.95 -6.29 2.83
N TRP A 34 -0.75 -7.32 3.65
CA TRP A 34 -1.83 -7.97 4.38
C TRP A 34 -2.32 -7.08 5.51
N ARG A 35 -3.63 -7.05 5.74
CA ARG A 35 -4.25 -6.36 6.88
C ARG A 35 -4.58 -7.42 7.95
N LYS A 36 -3.56 -7.82 8.73
CA LYS A 36 -3.66 -8.97 9.65
C LYS A 36 -4.57 -8.71 10.85
N VAL A 37 -4.53 -7.49 11.37
CA VAL A 37 -5.41 -7.04 12.44
C VAL A 37 -6.00 -5.69 12.03
N VAL A 38 -7.33 -5.63 11.99
CA VAL A 38 -8.11 -4.45 11.62
C VAL A 38 -8.97 -4.05 12.80
N VAL A 39 -8.89 -2.77 13.20
CA VAL A 39 -9.69 -2.19 14.29
C VAL A 39 -10.33 -0.93 13.75
N HIS A 40 -11.66 -0.86 13.77
CA HIS A 40 -12.44 0.28 13.23
C HIS A 40 -12.04 0.69 11.80
N GLY A 41 -11.75 -0.29 10.93
CA GLY A 41 -11.33 -0.04 9.55
C GLY A 41 -9.87 0.35 9.36
N GLU A 42 -9.12 0.57 10.45
CA GLU A 42 -7.68 0.82 10.39
C GLU A 42 -6.86 -0.46 10.57
N SER A 43 -5.78 -0.59 9.80
CA SER A 43 -4.84 -1.69 9.98
C SER A 43 -3.89 -1.41 11.15
N HIS A 44 -3.94 -2.27 12.15
CA HIS A 44 -3.09 -2.25 13.34
C HIS A 44 -1.90 -3.18 13.22
N GLU A 45 -2.05 -4.29 12.50
CA GLU A 45 -0.94 -5.18 12.14
C GLU A 45 -0.97 -5.43 10.63
N THR A 46 0.14 -5.16 9.97
CA THR A 46 0.26 -5.32 8.53
C THR A 46 1.65 -5.78 8.12
N GLU A 47 1.73 -6.51 7.01
CA GLU A 47 2.97 -7.07 6.47
C GLU A 47 3.01 -6.91 4.96
N VAL A 48 4.14 -6.39 4.45
CA VAL A 48 4.40 -6.27 3.01
C VAL A 48 4.68 -7.65 2.42
N PHE A 49 4.00 -7.99 1.34
CA PHE A 49 4.22 -9.24 0.60
C PHE A 49 4.37 -8.97 -0.89
N LYS A 50 4.77 -10.01 -1.64
CA LYS A 50 5.04 -9.93 -3.07
C LYS A 50 4.03 -10.75 -3.86
N ASP A 51 3.37 -10.13 -4.82
CA ASP A 51 2.56 -10.82 -5.84
C ASP A 51 2.53 -9.95 -7.10
N ARG A 52 3.46 -10.25 -8.02
CA ARG A 52 3.62 -9.47 -9.26
C ARG A 52 2.39 -9.50 -10.16
N ILE A 53 1.62 -10.60 -10.14
CA ILE A 53 0.45 -10.73 -10.99
C ILE A 53 -0.66 -9.81 -10.46
N LEU A 54 -0.84 -9.78 -9.14
CA LEU A 54 -1.80 -8.88 -8.50
C LEU A 54 -1.36 -7.42 -8.61
N GLU A 55 -0.08 -7.12 -8.40
CA GLU A 55 0.51 -5.79 -8.54
C GLU A 55 0.20 -5.18 -9.91
N GLU A 56 0.51 -5.89 -11.01
CA GLU A 56 0.27 -5.38 -12.36
C GLU A 56 -1.23 -5.26 -12.68
N LYS A 57 -2.06 -6.21 -12.24
CA LYS A 57 -3.52 -6.10 -12.41
C LYS A 57 -4.09 -4.85 -11.76
N ILE A 58 -3.66 -4.54 -10.54
CA ILE A 58 -4.13 -3.36 -9.82
C ILE A 58 -3.61 -2.10 -10.50
N LYS A 59 -2.33 -2.04 -10.88
CA LYS A 59 -1.76 -0.90 -11.63
C LYS A 59 -2.57 -0.63 -12.90
N SER A 60 -2.73 -1.62 -13.76
CA SER A 60 -3.51 -1.46 -15.00
C SER A 60 -4.95 -1.03 -14.75
N SER A 61 -5.55 -1.44 -13.63
CA SER A 61 -6.91 -0.99 -13.28
C SER A 61 -6.94 0.48 -12.84
N LEU A 62 -5.95 0.93 -12.08
CA LEU A 62 -5.83 2.32 -11.62
C LEU A 62 -5.51 3.28 -12.77
N GLU A 63 -4.66 2.88 -13.71
CA GLU A 63 -4.29 3.71 -14.88
C GLU A 63 -5.45 3.93 -15.86
N LEU A 64 -6.58 3.23 -15.69
CA LEU A 64 -7.82 3.45 -16.46
C LEU A 64 -8.75 4.49 -15.82
N ILE A 65 -8.45 4.95 -14.60
CA ILE A 65 -9.30 5.90 -13.87
C ILE A 65 -8.74 7.31 -14.10
N ASP A 66 -9.39 8.05 -14.99
CA ASP A 66 -9.01 9.41 -15.32
C ASP A 66 -8.99 10.33 -14.09
N GLY A 67 -7.93 11.11 -13.95
CA GLY A 67 -7.78 12.11 -12.89
C GLY A 67 -7.23 11.57 -11.57
N LEU A 68 -6.95 10.28 -11.43
CA LEU A 68 -6.17 9.79 -10.29
C LEU A 68 -4.75 10.34 -10.34
N TYR A 69 -4.34 10.97 -9.24
CA TYR A 69 -3.05 11.61 -9.11
C TYR A 69 -2.57 11.61 -7.66
N GLY A 70 -1.28 11.34 -7.46
CA GLY A 70 -0.65 11.28 -6.14
C GLY A 70 -0.75 9.90 -5.48
N HIS A 71 -0.71 9.87 -4.15
CA HIS A 71 -0.75 8.61 -3.42
C HIS A 71 -2.14 7.97 -3.48
N CYS A 72 -2.18 6.68 -3.82
CA CYS A 72 -3.43 5.94 -3.96
C CYS A 72 -3.36 4.63 -3.20
N LEU A 73 -4.41 4.34 -2.42
CA LEU A 73 -4.56 3.14 -1.61
C LEU A 73 -5.82 2.38 -2.05
N VAL A 74 -5.63 1.14 -2.45
CA VAL A 74 -6.71 0.21 -2.85
C VAL A 74 -6.91 -0.81 -1.74
N GLN A 75 -8.15 -1.06 -1.34
CA GLN A 75 -8.50 -2.14 -0.41
C GLN A 75 -9.16 -3.29 -1.15
N LEU A 76 -8.73 -4.51 -0.86
CA LEU A 76 -9.27 -5.73 -1.45
C LEU A 76 -9.53 -6.79 -0.39
N ILE A 77 -10.53 -7.63 -0.66
CA ILE A 77 -10.78 -8.89 0.06
C ILE A 77 -10.51 -10.03 -0.93
N ILE A 78 -9.94 -11.14 -0.47
CA ILE A 78 -9.80 -12.36 -1.28
C ILE A 78 -10.73 -13.44 -0.71
N PRO A 79 -11.95 -13.60 -1.26
CA PRO A 79 -12.82 -14.68 -0.82
C PRO A 79 -12.29 -16.06 -1.23
N ALA A 80 -12.69 -17.09 -0.48
CA ALA A 80 -12.33 -18.47 -0.80
C ALA A 80 -12.73 -18.81 -2.25
N ASN A 81 -11.83 -19.46 -2.99
CA ASN A 81 -12.02 -19.90 -4.38
C ASN A 81 -12.45 -18.78 -5.36
N SER A 82 -12.17 -17.53 -5.03
CA SER A 82 -12.60 -16.36 -5.81
C SER A 82 -11.43 -15.48 -6.21
N LYS A 83 -11.68 -14.60 -7.19
CA LYS A 83 -10.72 -13.54 -7.53
C LYS A 83 -10.72 -12.48 -6.41
N PRO A 84 -9.62 -11.73 -6.23
CA PRO A 84 -9.61 -10.57 -5.36
C PRO A 84 -10.73 -9.59 -5.72
N MET A 85 -11.48 -9.15 -4.73
CA MET A 85 -12.61 -8.23 -4.87
C MET A 85 -12.20 -6.84 -4.36
N LEU A 86 -12.39 -5.82 -5.19
CA LEU A 86 -12.18 -4.43 -4.82
C LEU A 86 -13.25 -3.99 -3.81
N VAL A 87 -12.82 -3.39 -2.70
CA VAL A 87 -13.71 -2.79 -1.70
C VAL A 87 -13.78 -1.28 -1.91
N GLU A 88 -12.64 -0.60 -1.90
CA GLU A 88 -12.56 0.85 -2.05
C GLU A 88 -11.21 1.30 -2.62
N ILE A 89 -11.21 2.48 -3.23
CA ILE A 89 -10.02 3.22 -3.65
C ILE A 89 -9.99 4.54 -2.88
N ASN A 90 -8.90 4.79 -2.17
CA ASN A 90 -8.67 5.99 -1.39
C ASN A 90 -7.48 6.76 -1.99
N PRO A 91 -7.72 7.85 -2.75
CA PRO A 91 -6.67 8.69 -3.30
C PRO A 91 -6.09 9.64 -2.22
N ARG A 92 -5.58 9.07 -1.13
CA ARG A 92 -5.03 9.78 0.03
C ARG A 92 -4.09 8.88 0.81
N LEU A 93 -3.28 9.48 1.68
CA LEU A 93 -2.51 8.75 2.69
C LEU A 93 -3.48 8.02 3.66
N GLY A 94 -3.13 6.79 4.03
CA GLY A 94 -3.86 5.95 4.97
C GLY A 94 -3.13 5.77 6.29
N GLY A 95 -3.81 5.22 7.30
CA GLY A 95 -3.25 5.04 8.64
C GLY A 95 -2.04 4.11 8.72
N ALA A 96 -1.85 3.21 7.74
CA ALA A 96 -0.72 2.29 7.66
C ALA A 96 0.32 2.70 6.59
N THR A 97 0.13 3.82 5.90
CA THR A 97 1.06 4.36 4.90
C THR A 97 2.48 4.60 5.41
N PRO A 98 2.76 4.84 6.71
CA PRO A 98 4.14 4.83 7.20
C PRO A 98 4.93 3.57 6.82
N LEU A 99 4.29 2.40 6.77
CA LEU A 99 4.94 1.17 6.29
C LEU A 99 5.26 1.25 4.79
N ALA A 100 4.34 1.74 3.96
CA ALA A 100 4.55 1.83 2.53
C ALA A 100 5.70 2.80 2.17
N LEU A 101 5.75 3.95 2.85
CA LEU A 101 6.85 4.92 2.73
C LEU A 101 8.19 4.29 3.11
N TYR A 102 8.24 3.60 4.25
CA TYR A 102 9.45 2.91 4.71
C TYR A 102 9.91 1.80 3.75
N ALA A 103 8.94 1.06 3.21
CA ALA A 103 9.17 -0.12 2.39
C ALA A 103 9.50 0.20 0.93
N GLY A 104 9.26 1.41 0.43
CA GLY A 104 9.79 1.86 -0.86
C GLY A 104 8.89 2.78 -1.69
N ILE A 105 7.61 2.91 -1.35
CA ILE A 105 6.69 3.84 -2.04
C ILE A 105 6.89 5.24 -1.46
N LYS A 106 7.87 6.00 -1.95
CA LYS A 106 8.19 7.33 -1.40
C LYS A 106 7.27 8.43 -1.95
N SER A 107 5.96 8.19 -1.89
CA SER A 107 4.93 8.99 -2.55
C SER A 107 4.96 10.48 -2.17
N ILE A 108 5.27 10.82 -0.92
CA ILE A 108 5.38 12.23 -0.48
C ILE A 108 6.54 12.93 -1.20
N SER A 109 7.73 12.33 -1.20
CA SER A 109 8.88 12.93 -1.88
C SER A 109 8.69 12.97 -3.40
N TRP A 110 8.08 11.93 -3.98
CA TRP A 110 7.80 11.88 -5.42
C TRP A 110 6.81 12.96 -5.85
N PHE A 111 5.76 13.19 -5.07
CA PHE A 111 4.82 14.28 -5.32
C PHE A 111 5.52 15.65 -5.30
N LEU A 112 6.43 15.88 -4.34
CA LEU A 112 7.22 17.10 -4.27
C LEU A 112 8.20 17.24 -5.44
N MET A 113 8.89 16.16 -5.80
CA MET A 113 9.82 16.12 -6.94
C MET A 113 9.11 16.47 -8.23
N GLU A 114 7.99 15.82 -8.54
CA GLU A 114 7.22 16.10 -9.75
C GLU A 114 6.67 17.53 -9.75
N SER A 115 6.20 18.02 -8.60
CA SER A 115 5.75 19.43 -8.45
C SER A 115 6.88 20.43 -8.67
N TYR A 116 8.14 20.02 -8.51
CA TYR A 116 9.33 20.81 -8.78
C TYR A 116 9.90 20.59 -10.20
N GLY A 117 9.21 19.82 -11.06
CA GLY A 117 9.65 19.51 -12.41
C GLY A 117 10.69 18.39 -12.51
N MET A 118 10.89 17.61 -11.43
CA MET A 118 11.81 16.48 -11.37
C MET A 118 11.07 15.13 -11.52
N GLY A 119 10.00 15.10 -12.31
CA GLY A 119 9.17 13.90 -12.51
C GLY A 119 9.96 12.73 -13.11
N ASP A 120 10.86 13.02 -14.05
CA ASP A 120 11.68 12.02 -14.76
C ASP A 120 12.68 11.29 -13.86
N GLU A 121 12.99 11.84 -12.67
CA GLU A 121 13.87 11.22 -11.69
C GLU A 121 13.14 10.20 -10.80
N ILE A 122 11.80 10.13 -10.87
CA ILE A 122 10.99 9.25 -10.03
C ILE A 122 11.02 7.83 -10.64
N PRO A 123 11.44 6.80 -9.87
CA PRO A 123 11.54 5.45 -10.41
C PRO A 123 10.16 4.87 -10.74
N MET A 124 9.98 4.36 -11.96
CA MET A 124 8.79 3.60 -12.34
C MET A 124 8.64 2.29 -11.54
N SER A 125 9.78 1.71 -11.16
CA SER A 125 9.87 0.43 -10.44
C SER A 125 10.78 0.59 -9.21
N PRO A 126 10.27 1.14 -8.09
CA PRO A 126 11.04 1.30 -6.86
C PRO A 126 11.38 -0.06 -6.25
N THR A 127 12.49 -0.13 -5.50
CA THR A 127 12.80 -1.32 -4.70
C THR A 127 11.88 -1.40 -3.49
N ILE A 128 11.23 -2.55 -3.31
CA ILE A 128 10.31 -2.82 -2.20
C ILE A 128 10.95 -3.74 -1.15
N LYS A 129 10.88 -3.35 0.12
CA LYS A 129 11.33 -4.14 1.28
C LYS A 129 10.24 -5.14 1.72
N TYR A 130 10.03 -6.18 0.92
CA TYR A 130 9.10 -7.27 1.23
C TYR A 130 9.40 -7.91 2.60
N GLY A 131 8.36 -8.28 3.34
CA GLY A 131 8.44 -8.81 4.70
C GLY A 131 8.48 -7.74 5.80
N SER A 132 8.55 -6.45 5.45
CA SER A 132 8.44 -5.36 6.43
C SER A 132 7.07 -5.38 7.10
N LYS A 133 7.05 -5.16 8.42
CA LYS A 133 5.83 -5.19 9.23
C LYS A 133 5.60 -3.89 9.95
N LEU A 134 4.34 -3.54 10.19
CA LEU A 134 3.95 -2.43 11.04
C LEU A 134 2.97 -2.91 12.10
N PHE A 135 3.20 -2.45 13.33
CA PHE A 135 2.36 -2.70 14.50
C PHE A 135 1.93 -1.37 15.11
N LYS A 136 0.63 -1.23 15.41
CA LYS A 136 0.05 -0.11 16.15
C LYS A 136 -0.43 -0.59 17.52
N LYS A 137 0.10 0.01 18.58
CA LYS A 137 -0.34 -0.26 19.96
C LYS A 137 -0.24 1.00 20.80
N ASN A 138 -1.32 1.33 21.51
CA ASN A 138 -1.38 2.47 22.44
C ASN A 138 -0.91 3.80 21.81
N GLY A 139 -1.38 4.10 20.60
CA GLY A 139 -1.01 5.32 19.85
C GLY A 139 0.42 5.33 19.30
N LYS A 140 1.22 4.28 19.51
CA LYS A 140 2.58 4.15 18.97
C LYS A 140 2.59 3.26 17.73
N VAL A 141 3.41 3.64 16.76
CA VAL A 141 3.68 2.88 15.53
C VAL A 141 5.10 2.31 15.62
N ARG A 142 5.24 1.02 15.33
CA ARG A 142 6.53 0.33 15.27
C ARG A 142 6.64 -0.39 13.93
N ILE A 143 7.75 -0.19 13.23
CA ILE A 143 8.07 -0.88 11.98
C ILE A 143 9.21 -1.87 12.25
N GLU A 144 9.04 -3.11 11.79
CA GLU A 144 10.09 -4.14 11.84
C GLU A 144 10.62 -4.42 10.42
N ASN A 145 11.93 -4.59 10.33
CA ASN A 145 12.62 -4.98 9.11
C ASN A 145 12.86 -6.50 9.12
N PRO A 146 12.50 -7.25 8.07
CA PRO A 146 12.71 -8.70 8.02
C PRO A 146 14.18 -9.12 8.00
N PHE A 147 15.12 -8.20 7.77
CA PHE A 147 16.55 -8.49 7.65
C PHE A 147 17.38 -8.13 8.91
N THR A 148 16.76 -7.84 10.06
CA THR A 148 17.48 -7.41 11.28
C THR A 148 18.25 -8.52 12.01
N SER A 149 18.15 -9.79 11.63
CA SER A 149 18.83 -10.89 12.33
C SER A 149 20.34 -11.01 12.09
N ARG A 150 21.00 -10.03 11.45
CA ARG A 150 22.47 -10.04 11.25
C ARG A 150 23.23 -8.88 11.91
N GLN A 151 22.61 -8.02 12.71
CA GLN A 151 23.30 -6.86 13.30
C GLN A 151 23.48 -6.86 14.83
N ASN A 152 23.13 -7.95 15.54
CA ASN A 152 23.28 -8.03 17.01
C ASN A 152 24.21 -9.14 17.52
N ASN A 153 25.24 -9.55 16.75
CA ASN A 153 26.33 -10.40 17.28
C ASN A 153 27.69 -9.74 16.99
N GLY A 154 27.94 -8.61 17.63
CA GLY A 154 29.17 -7.84 17.51
C GLY A 154 29.48 -7.04 18.77
N GLU A 155 29.36 -7.69 19.93
CA GLU A 155 30.09 -7.32 21.14
C GLU A 155 30.73 -8.62 21.65
N ASP A 156 32.04 -8.74 21.40
CA ASP A 156 33.05 -9.42 22.22
C ASP A 156 34.44 -8.96 21.71
#